data_AF-A0A7W8V4Q0-F1
#
_entry.id   AF-A0A7W8V4Q0-F1
#
_cell.length_a   1.000
_cell.length_b   1.000
_cell.length_c   1.000
_cell.angle_alpha   90.00
_cell.angle_beta   90.00
_cell.angle_gamma   90.00
#
_symmetry.space_group_name_H-M   'P 1'
#
loop_
_entity.id
_entity.type
_entity.pdbx_description
1 polymer ?
#
loop_
_entity_poly.entity_id
_entity_poly.type
_entity_poly.pdbx_seq_one_letter_code
_entity_poly.pdbx_strand_id
1 'polypeptide(L)'
;MPDNANWVTVHDSAFTNTNPDSCVEVRIASNLLSWEIPDNRYDDKLPVIPSSARVQHGKILYRMPIKAKIKICGGPPLSGRTISIKSNRMNDSVRVAGPTDSNGCAMIILESREPGDLTLSIADEDITSAPLPITLKEAWYESGFHITHYIVADERDAHGPMVQACGVSGSHRQDFLYGAGGVPMQGTGETLDHRFIRWNGGGGGWHHNAAGNPDILNNPTQARLSETDAAHGRFADVVANRSIAVDPTVIPPRSRVYITSGNGSRVVGERSADDTGGGIRGAHIDHFSGPGSAATRAWQASGGDLQNARVKFLGY
;
A
#
# COMPACT_ATOMS: atom_id res chain seq x y z
N MET A 1 27.60 -58.33 1.37
CA MET A 1 26.69 -57.65 0.42
C MET A 1 26.91 -56.16 0.62
N PRO A 2 26.95 -55.32 -0.43
CA PRO A 2 27.06 -53.88 -0.21
C PRO A 2 25.76 -53.38 0.41
N ASP A 3 25.86 -52.74 1.58
CA ASP A 3 24.75 -51.99 2.16
C ASP A 3 24.39 -50.87 1.18
N ASN A 4 23.24 -51.00 0.53
CA ASN A 4 22.61 -49.92 -0.22
C ASN A 4 22.00 -48.91 0.76
N ALA A 5 22.83 -48.35 1.64
CA ALA A 5 22.42 -47.29 2.55
C ALA A 5 22.17 -46.02 1.73
N ASN A 6 20.89 -45.72 1.51
CA ASN A 6 20.46 -44.43 1.00
C ASN A 6 20.57 -43.41 2.13
N TRP A 7 21.62 -42.60 2.11
CA TRP A 7 21.80 -41.51 3.06
C TRP A 7 20.90 -40.34 2.67
N VAL A 8 20.03 -39.95 3.59
CA VAL A 8 19.21 -38.74 3.47
C VAL A 8 19.84 -37.70 4.37
N THR A 9 20.20 -36.55 3.80
CA THR A 9 20.67 -35.40 4.59
C THR A 9 19.53 -34.92 5.48
N VAL A 10 19.69 -35.09 6.79
CA VAL A 10 18.76 -34.55 7.80
C VAL A 10 19.23 -33.13 8.14
N HIS A 11 18.35 -32.14 8.01
CA HIS A 11 18.63 -30.74 8.33
C HIS A 11 18.90 -30.53 9.83
N ASP A 12 19.54 -29.41 10.19
CA ASP A 12 19.99 -28.99 11.54
C ASP A 12 18.95 -28.98 12.68
N SER A 13 17.72 -29.44 12.44
CA SER A 13 16.64 -29.61 13.43
C SER A 13 16.38 -31.06 13.85
N ALA A 14 17.19 -32.02 13.38
CA ALA A 14 17.06 -33.42 13.77
C ALA A 14 17.47 -33.61 15.25
N PHE A 15 16.49 -33.76 16.14
CA PHE A 15 16.74 -34.24 17.50
C PHE A 15 17.02 -35.74 17.44
N THR A 16 18.21 -36.16 17.86
CA THR A 16 18.47 -37.57 18.14
C THR A 16 17.64 -37.98 19.36
N ASN A 17 17.06 -39.17 19.34
CA ASN A 17 16.37 -39.69 20.51
C ASN A 17 17.35 -39.73 21.70
N THR A 18 16.93 -39.25 22.87
CA THR A 18 17.72 -39.28 24.10
C THR A 18 17.87 -40.69 24.69
N ASN A 19 17.14 -41.68 24.18
CA ASN A 19 17.33 -43.09 24.52
C ASN A 19 18.39 -43.73 23.62
N PRO A 20 19.52 -44.19 24.19
CA PRO A 20 20.44 -45.09 23.50
C PRO A 20 19.66 -46.30 22.95
N ASP A 21 20.04 -46.76 21.76
CA ASP A 21 19.49 -47.96 21.09
C ASP A 21 18.02 -47.90 20.64
N SER A 22 17.39 -46.72 20.65
CA SER A 22 16.07 -46.59 20.03
C SER A 22 16.17 -46.59 18.49
N CYS A 23 15.36 -47.40 17.83
CA CYS A 23 15.17 -47.31 16.39
C CYS A 23 14.26 -46.11 16.06
N VAL A 24 14.75 -45.19 15.23
CA VAL A 24 13.92 -44.13 14.63
C VAL A 24 13.57 -44.57 13.21
N GLU A 25 12.33 -44.97 12.99
CA GLU A 25 11.82 -45.29 11.66
C GLU A 25 11.36 -43.98 10.97
N VAL A 26 12.13 -43.53 9.97
CA VAL A 26 11.74 -42.38 9.13
C VAL A 26 11.10 -42.91 7.86
N ARG A 27 9.80 -42.68 7.70
CA ARG A 27 9.07 -43.00 6.47
C ARG A 27 9.06 -41.79 5.54
N ILE A 28 9.75 -41.93 4.42
CA ILE A 28 9.65 -40.99 3.29
C ILE A 28 8.61 -41.57 2.33
N ALA A 29 7.62 -40.76 1.96
CA ALA A 29 6.60 -41.15 1.00
C ALA A 29 7.20 -41.37 -0.40
N SER A 30 6.43 -41.99 -1.28
CA SER A 30 6.87 -42.30 -2.66
C SER A 30 7.16 -41.04 -3.48
N ASN A 31 6.56 -39.90 -3.12
CA ASN A 31 6.70 -38.63 -3.81
C ASN A 31 7.26 -37.55 -2.87
N LEU A 32 8.01 -36.62 -3.46
CA LEU A 32 8.59 -35.47 -2.76
C LEU A 32 8.10 -34.17 -3.39
N LEU A 33 7.75 -33.20 -2.56
CA LEU A 33 7.38 -31.85 -2.99
C LEU A 33 8.36 -30.80 -2.46
N SER A 34 8.82 -29.92 -3.37
CA SER A 34 9.57 -28.71 -3.05
C SER A 34 8.79 -27.46 -3.45
N TRP A 35 8.89 -26.40 -2.65
CA TRP A 35 8.25 -25.11 -2.89
C TRP A 35 9.21 -24.11 -3.52
N GLU A 36 8.65 -23.23 -4.36
CA GLU A 36 9.34 -22.08 -4.92
C GLU A 36 8.34 -20.91 -4.96
N ILE A 37 8.69 -19.76 -4.37
CA ILE A 37 7.95 -18.52 -4.59
C ILE A 37 8.67 -17.80 -5.74
N PRO A 38 8.05 -17.73 -6.93
CA PRO A 38 8.65 -17.02 -8.07
C PRO A 38 8.70 -15.52 -7.81
N ASP A 39 9.63 -14.85 -8.47
CA ASP A 39 9.70 -13.39 -8.43
C ASP A 39 8.44 -12.80 -9.08
N ASN A 40 7.92 -11.74 -8.47
CA ASN A 40 6.85 -10.94 -9.03
C ASN A 40 7.41 -9.96 -10.08
N ARG A 41 6.53 -9.12 -10.64
CA ARG A 41 6.89 -8.13 -11.68
C ARG A 41 7.87 -7.02 -11.23
N TYR A 42 8.24 -7.01 -9.95
CA TYR A 42 9.17 -6.08 -9.33
C TYR A 42 10.47 -6.77 -8.89
N ASP A 43 10.70 -7.99 -9.37
CA ASP A 43 11.91 -8.79 -9.13
C ASP A 43 12.12 -9.11 -7.64
N ASP A 44 11.02 -9.28 -6.88
CA ASP A 44 11.04 -9.75 -5.50
C ASP A 44 9.95 -10.82 -5.23
N LYS A 45 9.95 -11.39 -4.02
CA LYS A 45 9.06 -12.50 -3.63
C LYS A 45 7.86 -12.05 -2.79
N LEU A 46 7.54 -10.75 -2.79
CA LEU A 46 6.41 -10.22 -2.06
C LEU A 46 5.09 -10.57 -2.78
N PRO A 47 3.99 -10.67 -2.03
CA PRO A 47 2.67 -10.80 -2.63
C PRO A 47 2.31 -9.53 -3.40
N VAL A 48 1.32 -9.67 -4.29
CA VAL A 48 0.75 -8.56 -5.04
C VAL A 48 -0.70 -8.31 -4.60
N ILE A 49 -1.12 -7.05 -4.69
CA ILE A 49 -2.52 -6.63 -4.55
C ILE A 49 -3.07 -6.51 -5.97
N PRO A 50 -3.96 -7.42 -6.41
CA PRO A 50 -4.48 -7.40 -7.77
C PRO A 50 -5.17 -6.07 -8.11
N SER A 51 -5.03 -5.60 -9.33
CA SER A 51 -5.62 -4.35 -9.83
C SER A 51 -7.16 -4.30 -9.73
N SER A 52 -7.80 -5.46 -9.83
CA SER A 52 -9.25 -5.62 -9.65
C SER A 52 -9.68 -5.71 -8.18
N ALA A 53 -8.75 -5.92 -7.25
CA ALA A 53 -9.06 -6.01 -5.83
C ALA A 53 -9.46 -4.65 -5.27
N ARG A 54 -10.34 -4.68 -4.28
CA ARG A 54 -10.72 -3.53 -3.46
C ARG A 54 -10.51 -3.85 -1.99
N VAL A 55 -10.33 -2.79 -1.21
CA VAL A 55 -10.33 -2.85 0.24
C VAL A 55 -11.67 -3.39 0.72
N GLN A 56 -11.64 -4.38 1.59
CA GLN A 56 -12.83 -4.92 2.25
C GLN A 56 -12.57 -4.95 3.75
N HIS A 57 -13.47 -4.38 4.55
CA HIS A 57 -13.34 -4.29 6.01
C HIS A 57 -11.98 -3.70 6.46
N GLY A 58 -11.46 -2.71 5.72
CA GLY A 58 -10.15 -2.12 5.99
C GLY A 58 -8.99 -3.07 5.73
N LYS A 59 -9.11 -4.07 4.85
CA LYS A 59 -8.01 -4.99 4.53
C LYS A 59 -7.78 -5.05 3.03
N ILE A 60 -6.51 -5.05 2.62
CA ILE A 60 -6.09 -5.36 1.25
C ILE A 60 -6.18 -6.87 0.99
N LEU A 61 -6.11 -7.27 -0.27
CA LEU A 61 -5.97 -8.68 -0.66
C LEU A 61 -4.51 -8.95 -0.99
N TYR A 62 -3.86 -9.81 -0.22
CA TYR A 62 -2.56 -10.39 -0.56
C TYR A 62 -2.81 -11.56 -1.52
N ARG A 63 -2.22 -11.51 -2.72
CA ARG A 63 -2.17 -12.65 -3.64
C ARG A 63 -0.72 -13.08 -3.83
N MET A 64 -0.42 -14.33 -3.51
CA MET A 64 0.92 -14.92 -3.65
C MET A 64 0.85 -16.13 -4.58
N PRO A 65 1.49 -16.07 -5.77
CA PRO A 65 1.74 -17.26 -6.57
C PRO A 65 2.86 -18.09 -5.92
N ILE A 66 2.68 -19.41 -5.89
CA ILE A 66 3.63 -20.36 -5.33
C ILE A 66 3.71 -21.53 -6.30
N LYS A 67 4.92 -21.97 -6.62
CA LYS A 67 5.16 -23.13 -7.46
C LYS A 67 5.51 -24.32 -6.58
N ALA A 68 4.73 -25.39 -6.71
CA ALA A 68 5.05 -26.68 -6.14
C ALA A 68 5.65 -27.57 -7.22
N LYS A 69 6.80 -28.18 -6.95
CA LYS A 69 7.43 -29.16 -7.83
C LYS A 69 7.42 -30.53 -7.17
N ILE A 70 6.86 -31.52 -7.86
CA ILE A 70 6.69 -32.89 -7.37
C ILE A 70 7.53 -33.83 -8.21
N LYS A 71 8.23 -34.75 -7.54
CA LYS A 71 8.97 -35.83 -8.18
C LYS A 71 8.77 -37.14 -7.42
N ILE A 72 8.95 -38.24 -8.12
CA ILE A 72 9.10 -39.55 -7.49
C ILE A 72 10.41 -39.53 -6.68
N CYS A 73 10.41 -40.12 -5.49
CA CYS A 73 11.61 -40.22 -4.66
C CYS A 73 12.72 -40.97 -5.43
N GLY A 74 13.87 -40.30 -5.66
CA GLY A 74 14.95 -40.83 -6.50
C GLY A 74 14.65 -40.92 -8.00
N GLY A 75 13.50 -40.40 -8.46
CA GLY A 75 12.99 -40.57 -9.80
C GLY A 75 12.68 -39.27 -10.54
N PRO A 76 12.00 -39.36 -11.71
CA PRO A 76 11.67 -38.22 -12.54
C PRO A 76 10.57 -37.34 -11.94
N PRO A 77 10.35 -36.13 -12.48
CA PRO A 77 9.20 -35.31 -12.15
C PRO A 77 7.86 -36.04 -12.38
N LEU A 78 6.89 -35.78 -11.52
CA LEU A 78 5.58 -36.43 -11.58
C LEU A 78 4.58 -35.52 -12.32
N SER A 79 4.21 -35.88 -13.56
CA SER A 79 3.26 -35.15 -14.40
C SER A 79 1.82 -35.61 -14.20
N GLY A 80 0.84 -34.71 -14.42
CA GLY A 80 -0.59 -35.01 -14.37
C GLY A 80 -1.16 -35.23 -12.97
N ARG A 81 -0.39 -34.95 -11.91
CA ARG A 81 -0.81 -35.14 -10.51
C ARG A 81 -1.58 -33.93 -10.02
N THR A 82 -2.81 -34.14 -9.57
CA THR A 82 -3.54 -33.16 -8.74
C THR A 82 -3.07 -33.28 -7.29
N ILE A 83 -2.97 -32.14 -6.60
CA ILE A 83 -2.56 -32.04 -5.19
C ILE A 83 -3.53 -31.19 -4.39
N SER A 84 -3.52 -31.39 -3.07
CA SER A 84 -4.32 -30.64 -2.11
C SER A 84 -3.42 -29.90 -1.12
N ILE A 85 -3.45 -28.58 -1.12
CA ILE A 85 -2.68 -27.74 -0.19
C ILE A 85 -3.62 -27.12 0.84
N LYS A 86 -3.17 -27.07 2.10
CA LYS A 86 -3.90 -26.42 3.20
C LYS A 86 -3.07 -25.28 3.78
N SER A 87 -3.74 -24.19 4.15
CA SER A 87 -3.22 -23.21 5.09
C SER A 87 -3.58 -23.62 6.51
N ASN A 88 -2.75 -23.25 7.49
CA ASN A 88 -3.08 -23.37 8.91
C ASN A 88 -4.07 -22.30 9.41
N ARG A 89 -4.46 -21.33 8.56
CA ARG A 89 -5.44 -20.28 8.89
C ARG A 89 -6.77 -20.52 8.20
N MET A 90 -7.87 -20.21 8.91
CA MET A 90 -9.23 -20.45 8.43
C MET A 90 -9.67 -19.54 7.27
N ASN A 91 -9.17 -18.30 7.22
CA ASN A 91 -9.65 -17.28 6.27
C ASN A 91 -8.79 -17.18 5.00
N ASP A 92 -7.81 -18.08 4.83
CA ASP A 92 -6.98 -18.13 3.65
C ASP A 92 -7.67 -18.95 2.55
N SER A 93 -7.60 -18.45 1.32
CA SER A 93 -7.99 -19.18 0.13
C SER A 93 -6.74 -19.73 -0.55
N VAL A 94 -6.65 -21.06 -0.69
CA VAL A 94 -5.55 -21.73 -1.37
C VAL A 94 -6.11 -22.52 -2.54
N ARG A 95 -5.72 -22.16 -3.77
CA ARG A 95 -6.19 -22.83 -4.98
C ARG A 95 -5.03 -23.34 -5.80
N VAL A 96 -5.10 -24.61 -6.20
CA VAL A 96 -4.18 -25.18 -7.19
C VAL A 96 -4.73 -24.90 -8.58
N ALA A 97 -3.93 -24.29 -9.45
CA ALA A 97 -4.36 -23.83 -10.77
C ALA A 97 -4.63 -24.98 -11.75
N GLY A 98 -4.04 -26.15 -11.52
CA GLY A 98 -4.20 -27.34 -12.35
C GLY A 98 -3.31 -28.50 -11.85
N PRO A 99 -3.38 -29.66 -12.51
CA PRO A 99 -2.44 -30.76 -12.24
C PRO A 99 -1.01 -30.36 -12.58
N THR A 100 -0.04 -31.12 -12.11
CA THR A 100 1.37 -30.90 -12.46
C THR A 100 1.63 -31.04 -13.96
N ASP A 101 2.51 -30.19 -14.48
CA ASP A 101 3.00 -30.24 -15.86
C ASP A 101 4.04 -31.35 -16.08
N SER A 102 4.61 -31.42 -17.29
CA SER A 102 5.67 -32.38 -17.65
C SER A 102 6.96 -32.24 -16.82
N ASN A 103 7.17 -31.09 -16.18
CA ASN A 103 8.28 -30.83 -15.26
C ASN A 103 7.91 -31.09 -13.80
N GLY A 104 6.74 -31.67 -13.55
CA GLY A 104 6.19 -31.94 -12.23
C GLY A 104 5.76 -30.68 -11.48
N CYS A 105 5.54 -29.56 -12.17
CA CYS A 105 5.23 -28.27 -11.54
C CYS A 105 3.73 -27.98 -11.56
N ALA A 106 3.19 -27.54 -10.43
CA ALA A 106 1.85 -26.99 -10.31
C ALA A 106 1.90 -25.60 -9.68
N MET A 107 1.11 -24.67 -10.21
CA MET A 107 0.96 -23.33 -9.63
C MET A 107 -0.16 -23.32 -8.60
N ILE A 108 0.15 -22.72 -7.45
CA ILE A 108 -0.75 -22.51 -6.33
C ILE A 108 -0.94 -21.00 -6.19
N ILE A 109 -2.18 -20.58 -5.96
CA ILE A 109 -2.52 -19.20 -5.65
C ILE A 109 -3.01 -19.17 -4.21
N LEU A 110 -2.23 -18.53 -3.34
CA LEU A 110 -2.64 -18.16 -2.00
C LEU A 110 -3.25 -16.74 -2.04
N GLU A 111 -4.45 -16.61 -1.50
CA GLU A 111 -5.13 -15.34 -1.30
C GLU A 111 -5.54 -15.19 0.16
N SER A 112 -5.20 -14.06 0.76
CA SER A 112 -5.61 -13.75 2.13
C SER A 112 -5.81 -12.25 2.31
N ARG A 113 -6.69 -11.89 3.25
CA ARG A 113 -6.79 -10.52 3.76
C ARG A 113 -6.17 -10.37 5.15
N GLU A 114 -5.69 -11.47 5.74
CA GLU A 114 -5.11 -11.48 7.08
C GLU A 114 -3.59 -11.36 7.02
N PRO A 115 -2.99 -10.30 7.58
CA PRO A 115 -1.54 -10.19 7.65
C PRO A 115 -0.93 -11.18 8.67
N GLY A 116 0.40 -11.23 8.73
CA GLY A 116 1.19 -12.06 9.64
C GLY A 116 1.61 -13.42 9.09
N ASP A 117 2.06 -14.28 9.99
CA ASP A 117 2.66 -15.57 9.66
C ASP A 117 1.64 -16.71 9.47
N LEU A 118 1.83 -17.49 8.41
CA LEU A 118 1.07 -18.68 8.08
C LEU A 118 1.99 -19.80 7.61
N THR A 119 1.44 -21.00 7.49
CA THR A 119 2.14 -22.15 6.97
C THR A 119 1.25 -22.90 6.00
N LEU A 120 1.81 -23.22 4.82
CA LEU A 120 1.17 -24.12 3.86
C LEU A 120 1.73 -25.53 4.01
N SER A 121 0.86 -26.52 3.93
CA SER A 121 1.21 -27.93 3.97
C SER A 121 0.48 -28.71 2.87
N ILE A 122 1.14 -29.72 2.33
CA ILE A 122 0.51 -30.74 1.48
C ILE A 122 -0.41 -31.61 2.34
N ALA A 123 -1.60 -31.93 1.85
CA ALA A 123 -2.56 -32.80 2.54
C ALA A 123 -2.55 -34.25 2.02
N ASP A 124 -1.90 -34.49 0.87
CA ASP A 124 -1.73 -35.81 0.28
C ASP A 124 -0.69 -36.64 1.06
N GLU A 125 -1.11 -37.78 1.61
CA GLU A 125 -0.26 -38.65 2.45
C GLU A 125 0.88 -39.34 1.69
N ASP A 126 0.74 -39.48 0.36
CA ASP A 126 1.77 -40.07 -0.51
C ASP A 126 2.88 -39.08 -0.90
N ILE A 127 2.82 -37.85 -0.39
CA ILE A 127 3.80 -36.80 -0.67
C ILE A 127 4.46 -36.34 0.64
N THR A 128 5.78 -36.47 0.72
CA THR A 128 6.57 -35.86 1.81
C THR A 128 7.03 -34.45 1.40
N SER A 129 6.84 -33.49 2.29
CA SER A 129 7.30 -32.11 2.11
C SER A 129 7.54 -31.41 3.44
N ALA A 130 8.52 -30.52 3.50
CA ALA A 130 8.60 -29.55 4.58
C ALA A 130 7.46 -28.51 4.42
N PRO A 131 6.75 -28.13 5.48
CA PRO A 131 5.77 -27.05 5.40
C PRO A 131 6.42 -25.74 4.92
N LEU A 132 5.68 -24.93 4.15
CA LEU A 132 6.15 -23.64 3.65
C LEU A 132 5.71 -22.52 4.59
N PRO A 133 6.62 -21.92 5.39
CA PRO A 133 6.31 -20.72 6.16
C PRO A 133 6.19 -19.50 5.22
N ILE A 134 5.18 -18.66 5.45
CA ILE A 134 4.95 -17.42 4.70
C ILE A 134 4.57 -16.32 5.68
N THR A 135 5.11 -15.11 5.48
CA THR A 135 4.71 -13.90 6.21
C THR A 135 4.05 -12.91 5.27
N LEU A 136 2.78 -12.59 5.51
CA LEU A 136 2.04 -11.58 4.75
C LEU A 136 2.08 -10.25 5.50
N LYS A 137 2.94 -9.33 5.10
CA LYS A 137 3.05 -8.02 5.75
C LYS A 137 2.95 -6.90 4.72
N GLU A 138 3.86 -6.95 3.75
CA GLU A 138 3.95 -5.99 2.65
C GLU A 138 3.40 -6.60 1.37
N ALA A 139 2.91 -5.77 0.46
CA ALA A 139 2.46 -6.21 -0.85
C ALA A 139 2.58 -5.08 -1.87
N TRP A 140 2.95 -5.42 -3.10
CA TRP A 140 2.94 -4.44 -4.18
C TRP A 140 1.56 -4.32 -4.80
N TYR A 141 1.09 -3.10 -5.03
CA TYR A 141 -0.06 -2.93 -5.92
C TYR A 141 0.32 -3.28 -7.35
N GLU A 142 -0.48 -4.14 -8.00
CA GLU A 142 -0.25 -4.52 -9.40
C GLU A 142 -0.43 -3.33 -10.35
N SER A 143 -1.36 -2.42 -10.04
CA SER A 143 -1.59 -1.19 -10.80
C SER A 143 -0.45 -0.20 -10.59
N GLY A 144 -0.04 0.47 -11.65
CA GLY A 144 0.76 1.69 -11.53
C GLY A 144 -0.12 2.88 -11.17
N PHE A 145 0.39 3.75 -10.31
CA PHE A 145 -0.35 4.90 -9.80
C PHE A 145 -0.01 6.19 -10.54
N HIS A 146 -1.02 7.04 -10.73
CA HIS A 146 -0.81 8.45 -10.99
C HIS A 146 -0.58 9.16 -9.64
N ILE A 147 0.54 9.87 -9.51
CA ILE A 147 0.86 10.64 -8.30
C ILE A 147 0.89 12.12 -8.68
N THR A 148 -0.01 12.89 -8.07
CA THR A 148 -0.03 14.36 -8.12
C THR A 148 0.39 14.92 -6.76
N HIS A 149 0.31 16.24 -6.59
CA HIS A 149 0.42 16.84 -5.28
C HIS A 149 -0.64 17.91 -5.03
N TYR A 150 -0.94 18.14 -3.75
CA TYR A 150 -1.76 19.26 -3.28
C TYR A 150 -1.02 20.05 -2.21
N ILE A 151 -1.54 21.25 -1.94
CA ILE A 151 -1.02 22.19 -0.95
C ILE A 151 -2.15 22.72 -0.08
N VAL A 152 -1.80 23.36 1.03
CA VAL A 152 -2.71 24.29 1.73
C VAL A 152 -2.36 25.72 1.31
N ALA A 153 -3.28 26.66 1.51
CA ALA A 153 -3.01 28.06 1.28
C ALA A 153 -1.87 28.53 2.20
N ASP A 154 -1.09 29.51 1.75
CA ASP A 154 -0.01 30.10 2.52
C ASP A 154 -0.16 31.62 2.46
N GLU A 155 -0.24 32.25 3.61
CA GLU A 155 -0.41 33.70 3.69
C GLU A 155 0.77 34.46 3.04
N ARG A 156 1.96 33.84 2.94
CA ARG A 156 3.13 34.41 2.26
C ARG A 156 2.93 34.57 0.76
N ASP A 157 2.06 33.76 0.15
CA ASP A 157 1.72 33.86 -1.27
C ASP A 157 0.64 34.93 -1.55
N ALA A 158 0.05 35.51 -0.50
CA ALA A 158 -1.03 36.47 -0.61
C ALA A 158 -0.52 37.93 -0.60
N HIS A 159 -1.23 38.82 -1.31
CA HIS A 159 -0.79 40.18 -1.57
C HIS A 159 -1.84 41.25 -1.22
N GLY A 160 -3.06 40.84 -0.89
CA GLY A 160 -4.16 41.73 -0.53
C GLY A 160 -3.92 42.54 0.75
N PRO A 161 -4.81 43.50 1.05
CA PRO A 161 -4.73 44.25 2.30
C PRO A 161 -4.93 43.33 3.51
N MET A 162 -4.41 43.75 4.67
CA MET A 162 -4.65 43.08 5.94
C MET A 162 -6.07 43.40 6.43
N VAL A 163 -6.84 42.36 6.74
CA VAL A 163 -8.23 42.46 7.21
C VAL A 163 -8.44 41.55 8.42
N GLN A 164 -9.38 41.91 9.28
CA GLN A 164 -9.83 41.04 10.37
C GLN A 164 -10.98 40.16 9.88
N ALA A 165 -11.03 38.93 10.39
CA ALA A 165 -12.09 37.97 10.11
C ALA A 165 -12.77 37.51 11.39
N CYS A 166 -14.08 37.31 11.34
CA CYS A 166 -14.78 36.70 12.46
C CYS A 166 -14.31 35.24 12.65
N GLY A 167 -13.98 34.85 13.88
CA GLY A 167 -13.53 33.48 14.21
C GLY A 167 -12.03 33.24 14.05
N VAL A 168 -11.25 34.27 13.70
CA VAL A 168 -9.78 34.22 13.60
C VAL A 168 -9.20 35.44 14.32
N SER A 169 -8.14 35.23 15.09
CA SER A 169 -7.45 36.31 15.80
C SER A 169 -6.51 37.08 14.88
N GLY A 170 -6.32 38.37 15.15
CA GLY A 170 -5.40 39.21 14.38
C GLY A 170 -5.95 39.65 13.03
N SER A 171 -5.06 40.19 12.20
CA SER A 171 -5.36 40.58 10.83
C SER A 171 -4.57 39.69 9.88
N HIS A 172 -5.18 39.31 8.76
CA HIS A 172 -4.55 38.49 7.72
C HIS A 172 -4.83 39.04 6.33
N ARG A 173 -4.04 38.62 5.34
CA ARG A 173 -4.23 39.00 3.93
C ARG A 173 -5.64 38.61 3.45
N GLN A 174 -6.37 39.56 2.85
CA GLN A 174 -7.76 39.35 2.41
C GLN A 174 -7.90 38.21 1.39
N ASP A 175 -6.99 38.13 0.43
CA ASP A 175 -6.93 37.10 -0.61
C ASP A 175 -6.45 35.74 -0.06
N PHE A 176 -5.69 35.71 1.03
CA PHE A 176 -5.46 34.47 1.79
C PHE A 176 -6.74 33.97 2.45
N LEU A 177 -7.50 34.84 3.11
CA LEU A 177 -8.72 34.43 3.82
C LEU A 177 -9.90 34.09 2.91
N TYR A 178 -10.02 34.77 1.76
CA TYR A 178 -11.23 34.73 0.95
C TYR A 178 -11.01 34.53 -0.56
N GLY A 179 -9.75 34.56 -1.01
CA GLY A 179 -9.40 34.45 -2.43
C GLY A 179 -9.47 33.03 -2.98
N ALA A 180 -9.47 32.91 -4.31
CA ALA A 180 -9.49 31.65 -5.04
C ALA A 180 -8.17 30.86 -4.96
N GLY A 181 -7.09 31.47 -4.45
CA GLY A 181 -5.87 30.77 -4.02
C GLY A 181 -5.79 30.56 -2.49
N GLY A 182 -6.77 31.05 -1.75
CA GLY A 182 -6.76 31.13 -0.30
C GLY A 182 -7.43 29.96 0.41
N VAL A 183 -7.64 30.14 1.71
CA VAL A 183 -8.23 29.17 2.65
C VAL A 183 -9.54 28.54 2.13
N PRO A 184 -10.49 29.26 1.49
CA PRO A 184 -11.73 28.63 1.03
C PRO A 184 -11.56 27.66 -0.14
N MET A 185 -10.54 27.87 -0.99
CA MET A 185 -10.25 26.96 -2.10
C MET A 185 -9.51 25.72 -1.62
N GLN A 186 -8.50 25.92 -0.77
CA GLN A 186 -7.65 24.83 -0.28
C GLN A 186 -8.24 24.11 0.95
N GLY A 187 -9.31 24.66 1.53
CA GLY A 187 -9.96 24.19 2.77
C GLY A 187 -9.21 24.60 4.05
N THR A 188 -7.89 24.73 4.00
CA THR A 188 -7.02 25.18 5.09
C THR A 188 -5.93 26.11 4.56
N GLY A 189 -5.40 27.00 5.40
CA GLY A 189 -4.18 27.75 5.11
C GLY A 189 -3.30 28.00 6.32
N GLU A 190 -2.00 28.15 6.09
CA GLU A 190 -1.00 28.51 7.08
C GLU A 190 -0.81 30.05 7.10
N THR A 191 -0.86 30.63 8.29
CA THR A 191 -0.64 32.06 8.54
C THR A 191 0.85 32.41 8.62
N LEU A 192 1.19 33.71 8.61
CA LEU A 192 2.58 34.17 8.75
C LEU A 192 3.25 33.75 10.08
N ASP A 193 2.47 33.48 11.12
CA ASP A 193 2.91 33.00 12.44
C ASP A 193 2.79 31.48 12.62
N HIS A 194 2.67 30.72 11.53
CA HIS A 194 2.63 29.25 11.50
C HIS A 194 1.44 28.61 12.24
N ARG A 195 0.33 29.34 12.34
CA ARG A 195 -0.96 28.78 12.77
C ARG A 195 -1.78 28.40 11.54
N PHE A 196 -2.80 27.57 11.74
CA PHE A 196 -3.68 27.15 10.66
C PHE A 196 -5.06 27.77 10.80
N ILE A 197 -5.63 28.17 9.66
CA ILE A 197 -7.02 28.62 9.56
C ILE A 197 -7.76 27.65 8.64
N ARG A 198 -8.90 27.17 9.11
CA ARG A 198 -9.79 26.27 8.37
C ARG A 198 -11.03 26.99 7.86
N TRP A 199 -11.44 26.63 6.65
CA TRP A 199 -12.74 27.01 6.10
C TRP A 199 -13.84 26.06 6.57
N ASN A 200 -14.89 26.63 7.18
CA ASN A 200 -16.07 25.91 7.68
C ASN A 200 -17.31 26.14 6.82
N GLY A 201 -17.13 26.65 5.60
CA GLY A 201 -18.21 26.96 4.65
C GLY A 201 -18.66 28.42 4.66
N GLY A 202 -19.67 28.73 3.84
CA GLY A 202 -20.20 30.09 3.66
C GLY A 202 -19.57 30.80 2.44
N GLY A 203 -19.82 32.10 2.28
CA GLY A 203 -19.21 32.87 1.19
C GLY A 203 -19.99 32.92 -0.14
N GLY A 204 -21.04 32.12 -0.31
CA GLY A 204 -21.94 32.20 -1.47
C GLY A 204 -21.31 31.82 -2.81
N GLY A 205 -20.30 30.94 -2.82
CA GLY A 205 -19.58 30.54 -4.03
C GLY A 205 -18.56 31.59 -4.49
N TRP A 206 -18.12 31.47 -5.75
CA TRP A 206 -17.04 32.29 -6.31
C TRP A 206 -17.56 33.45 -7.15
N HIS A 207 -17.03 34.64 -6.88
CA HIS A 207 -16.97 35.70 -7.88
C HIS A 207 -15.96 35.28 -8.96
N HIS A 208 -16.23 35.68 -10.20
CA HIS A 208 -15.38 35.39 -11.33
C HIS A 208 -14.87 36.70 -11.92
N ASN A 209 -13.56 36.78 -12.15
CA ASN A 209 -12.95 37.94 -12.76
C ASN A 209 -13.36 38.08 -14.24
N ALA A 210 -12.91 39.16 -14.90
CA ALA A 210 -13.25 39.43 -16.30
C ALA A 210 -12.82 38.31 -17.28
N ALA A 211 -11.84 37.48 -16.90
CA ALA A 211 -11.39 36.32 -17.69
C ALA A 211 -12.22 35.05 -17.40
N GLY A 212 -13.24 35.13 -16.54
CA GLY A 212 -14.09 34.00 -16.16
C GLY A 212 -13.46 33.05 -15.15
N ASN A 213 -12.36 33.44 -14.49
CA ASN A 213 -11.72 32.62 -13.46
C ASN A 213 -12.19 33.04 -12.07
N PRO A 214 -12.38 32.09 -11.12
CA PRO A 214 -12.61 32.41 -9.73
C PRO A 214 -11.53 33.34 -9.17
N ASP A 215 -11.91 34.36 -8.41
CA ASP A 215 -10.95 35.30 -7.78
C ASP A 215 -11.15 35.45 -6.26
N ILE A 216 -12.38 35.62 -5.78
CA ILE A 216 -12.75 35.79 -4.37
C ILE A 216 -14.15 35.22 -4.11
N LEU A 217 -14.47 34.90 -2.86
CA LEU A 217 -15.83 34.54 -2.47
C LEU A 217 -16.83 35.68 -2.78
N ASN A 218 -18.04 35.36 -3.22
CA ASN A 218 -19.11 36.35 -3.50
C ASN A 218 -19.51 37.17 -2.26
N ASN A 219 -19.49 36.54 -1.08
CA ASN A 219 -19.88 37.15 0.19
C ASN A 219 -18.82 36.86 1.28
N PRO A 220 -17.61 37.46 1.23
CA PRO A 220 -16.52 37.13 2.15
C PRO A 220 -16.89 37.24 3.64
N THR A 221 -17.72 38.22 3.99
CA THR A 221 -18.21 38.44 5.37
C THR A 221 -19.11 37.34 5.91
N GLN A 222 -19.64 36.48 5.03
CA GLN A 222 -20.44 35.30 5.42
C GLN A 222 -19.61 34.01 5.44
N ALA A 223 -18.32 34.08 5.11
CA ALA A 223 -17.42 32.94 5.24
C ALA A 223 -17.19 32.65 6.73
N ARG A 224 -17.29 31.38 7.12
CA ARG A 224 -16.97 30.95 8.48
C ARG A 224 -15.58 30.35 8.48
N LEU A 225 -14.70 30.96 9.26
CA LEU A 225 -13.32 30.55 9.45
C LEU A 225 -13.10 30.21 10.92
N SER A 226 -12.17 29.31 11.20
CA SER A 226 -11.73 29.05 12.57
C SER A 226 -10.24 28.75 12.60
N GLU A 227 -9.59 29.13 13.70
CA GLU A 227 -8.24 28.67 13.98
C GLU A 227 -8.22 27.16 14.25
N THR A 228 -7.09 26.54 13.93
CA THR A 228 -6.78 25.16 14.27
C THR A 228 -5.27 24.98 14.38
N ASP A 229 -4.86 23.91 15.05
CA ASP A 229 -3.45 23.59 15.32
C ASP A 229 -2.78 22.84 14.16
N ALA A 230 -3.55 22.34 13.18
CA ALA A 230 -3.03 21.57 12.06
C ALA A 230 -3.91 21.63 10.81
N ALA A 231 -3.33 21.28 9.67
CA ALA A 231 -4.11 20.95 8.48
C ALA A 231 -4.78 19.58 8.66
N HIS A 232 -6.11 19.53 8.53
CA HIS A 232 -6.87 18.29 8.73
C HIS A 232 -7.23 17.63 7.41
N GLY A 233 -6.77 16.39 7.23
CA GLY A 233 -7.30 15.46 6.24
C GLY A 233 -8.55 14.76 6.75
N ARG A 234 -9.14 13.92 5.90
CA ARG A 234 -10.35 13.15 6.22
C ARG A 234 -10.13 12.09 7.29
N PHE A 235 -8.92 11.54 7.41
CA PHE A 235 -8.63 10.40 8.28
C PHE A 235 -7.70 10.75 9.45
N ALA A 236 -6.83 11.75 9.27
CA ALA A 236 -5.94 12.30 10.29
C ALA A 236 -5.46 13.71 9.88
N ASP A 237 -4.70 14.36 10.75
CA ASP A 237 -3.97 15.58 10.41
C ASP A 237 -2.92 15.28 9.33
N VAL A 238 -2.82 16.16 8.33
CA VAL A 238 -1.89 16.00 7.22
C VAL A 238 -0.58 16.71 7.52
N VAL A 239 0.52 16.00 7.29
CA VAL A 239 1.87 16.49 7.53
C VAL A 239 2.63 16.55 6.21
N ALA A 240 3.21 17.72 5.93
CA ALA A 240 3.94 17.97 4.69
C ALA A 240 5.00 16.89 4.46
N ASN A 241 5.05 16.37 3.24
CA ASN A 241 5.93 15.31 2.80
C ASN A 241 5.79 13.95 3.51
N ARG A 242 4.70 13.75 4.26
CA ARG A 242 4.40 12.49 4.95
C ARG A 242 3.00 11.97 4.64
N SER A 243 2.04 12.86 4.44
CA SER A 243 0.65 12.48 4.21
C SER A 243 0.30 12.45 2.72
N ILE A 244 -0.66 11.59 2.38
CA ILE A 244 -1.23 11.48 1.04
C ILE A 244 -2.77 11.43 1.12
N ALA A 245 -3.42 11.99 0.10
CA ALA A 245 -4.82 11.70 -0.18
C ALA A 245 -4.94 10.48 -1.09
N VAL A 246 -5.87 9.58 -0.79
CA VAL A 246 -6.04 8.32 -1.52
C VAL A 246 -7.52 8.02 -1.82
N ASP A 247 -7.76 7.07 -2.73
CA ASP A 247 -9.04 6.37 -2.80
C ASP A 247 -9.11 5.28 -1.70
N PRO A 248 -9.98 5.41 -0.69
CA PRO A 248 -10.06 4.47 0.43
C PRO A 248 -10.55 3.07 0.03
N THR A 249 -11.11 2.93 -1.19
CA THR A 249 -11.49 1.62 -1.74
C THR A 249 -10.32 0.86 -2.35
N VAL A 250 -9.17 1.53 -2.54
CA VAL A 250 -7.93 0.94 -3.07
C VAL A 250 -6.85 0.88 -2.00
N ILE A 251 -6.58 1.99 -1.31
CA ILE A 251 -5.61 2.07 -0.21
C ILE A 251 -6.37 2.30 1.09
N PRO A 252 -6.26 1.42 2.11
CA PRO A 252 -6.98 1.62 3.36
C PRO A 252 -6.62 2.94 4.06
N PRO A 253 -7.59 3.65 4.65
CA PRO A 253 -7.32 4.81 5.50
C PRO A 253 -6.30 4.51 6.59
N ARG A 254 -5.45 5.50 6.91
CA ARG A 254 -4.40 5.43 7.95
C ARG A 254 -3.36 4.33 7.75
N SER A 255 -3.30 3.73 6.57
CA SER A 255 -2.23 2.80 6.21
C SER A 255 -1.02 3.54 5.66
N ARG A 256 0.09 2.82 5.54
CA ARG A 256 1.36 3.32 5.02
C ARG A 256 1.72 2.66 3.71
N VAL A 257 2.30 3.44 2.82
CA VAL A 257 2.77 2.99 1.52
C VAL A 257 4.16 3.50 1.22
N TYR A 258 4.95 2.77 0.43
CA TYR A 258 6.19 3.23 -0.16
C TYR A 258 5.97 3.54 -1.64
N ILE A 259 6.40 4.72 -2.09
CA ILE A 259 6.17 5.21 -3.45
C ILE A 259 7.49 5.46 -4.18
N THR A 260 7.59 4.95 -5.41
CA THR A 260 8.72 5.18 -6.31
C THR A 260 8.25 5.29 -7.76
N SER A 261 9.03 5.93 -8.63
CA SER A 261 8.77 5.96 -10.07
C SER A 261 8.68 4.55 -10.67
N GLY A 262 8.01 4.41 -11.83
CA GLY A 262 7.80 3.12 -12.50
C GLY A 262 9.07 2.34 -12.82
N ASN A 263 10.21 3.01 -12.95
CA ASN A 263 11.54 2.43 -13.18
C ASN A 263 12.43 2.39 -11.89
N GLY A 264 11.92 2.82 -10.75
CA GLY A 264 12.66 2.86 -9.49
C GLY A 264 13.67 3.99 -9.33
N SER A 265 13.87 4.85 -10.34
CA SER A 265 14.94 5.87 -10.31
C SER A 265 14.67 7.05 -9.38
N ARG A 266 13.39 7.36 -9.13
CA ARG A 266 12.97 8.43 -8.21
C ARG A 266 12.18 7.84 -7.06
N VAL A 267 12.67 8.07 -5.85
CA VAL A 267 12.00 7.66 -4.61
C VAL A 267 11.23 8.85 -4.05
N VAL A 268 9.92 8.69 -3.89
CA VAL A 268 9.10 9.60 -3.07
C VAL A 268 9.18 9.18 -1.61
N GLY A 269 9.20 7.86 -1.35
CA GLY A 269 9.40 7.27 -0.03
C GLY A 269 8.09 6.87 0.66
N GLU A 270 8.16 6.71 1.99
CA GLU A 270 7.03 6.30 2.82
C GLU A 270 6.01 7.42 3.00
N ARG A 271 4.72 7.11 2.84
CA ARG A 271 3.59 8.04 3.02
C ARG A 271 2.45 7.38 3.78
N SER A 272 1.69 8.20 4.51
CA SER A 272 0.53 7.80 5.30
C SER A 272 -0.77 8.27 4.64
N ALA A 273 -1.74 7.36 4.50
CA ALA A 273 -3.06 7.61 3.92
C ALA A 273 -3.97 8.37 4.88
N ASP A 274 -3.69 9.65 5.07
CA ASP A 274 -4.34 10.49 6.07
C ASP A 274 -5.52 11.30 5.51
N ASP A 275 -5.67 11.33 4.19
CA ASP A 275 -6.70 12.12 3.53
C ASP A 275 -7.36 11.40 2.33
N THR A 276 -8.41 12.02 1.79
CA THR A 276 -9.07 11.64 0.53
C THR A 276 -9.66 12.88 -0.14
N GLY A 277 -9.83 12.84 -1.46
CA GLY A 277 -10.39 13.94 -2.24
C GLY A 277 -11.42 13.45 -3.25
N GLY A 278 -12.36 14.32 -3.63
CA GLY A 278 -13.43 13.95 -4.57
C GLY A 278 -12.92 13.45 -5.92
N GLY A 279 -11.79 14.01 -6.39
CA GLY A 279 -11.11 13.62 -7.63
C GLY A 279 -10.08 12.49 -7.48
N ILE A 280 -9.77 12.06 -6.26
CA ILE A 280 -8.76 11.02 -6.01
C ILE A 280 -9.47 9.66 -6.05
N ARG A 281 -9.44 9.01 -7.23
CA ARG A 281 -10.18 7.78 -7.51
C ARG A 281 -9.29 6.72 -8.16
N GLY A 282 -9.47 5.47 -7.76
CA GLY A 282 -8.70 4.34 -8.28
C GLY A 282 -7.22 4.42 -7.92
N ALA A 283 -6.35 4.13 -8.90
CA ALA A 283 -4.90 4.20 -8.74
C ALA A 283 -4.36 5.63 -8.87
N HIS A 284 -4.90 6.54 -8.05
CA HIS A 284 -4.48 7.94 -7.97
C HIS A 284 -4.18 8.27 -6.50
N ILE A 285 -3.01 8.86 -6.28
CA ILE A 285 -2.58 9.39 -4.98
C ILE A 285 -2.25 10.87 -5.15
N ASP A 286 -2.63 11.69 -4.17
CA ASP A 286 -2.22 13.08 -4.09
C ASP A 286 -1.27 13.29 -2.92
N HIS A 287 -0.03 13.69 -3.20
CA HIS A 287 0.98 13.95 -2.17
C HIS A 287 0.78 15.30 -1.50
N PHE A 288 0.73 15.33 -0.18
CA PHE A 288 0.67 16.60 0.54
C PHE A 288 2.06 17.26 0.57
N SER A 289 2.28 18.26 -0.27
CA SER A 289 3.57 18.95 -0.36
C SER A 289 3.81 19.94 0.77
N GLY A 290 2.73 20.45 1.39
CA GLY A 290 2.79 21.48 2.43
C GLY A 290 2.14 22.80 1.99
N PRO A 291 2.48 23.92 2.66
CA PRO A 291 1.89 25.22 2.39
C PRO A 291 2.49 25.89 1.15
N GLY A 292 1.61 26.41 0.29
CA GLY A 292 1.94 27.43 -0.70
C GLY A 292 2.77 27.00 -1.92
N SER A 293 3.07 28.00 -2.74
CA SER A 293 3.80 27.91 -4.01
C SER A 293 5.24 27.42 -3.83
N ALA A 294 5.84 27.62 -2.66
CA ALA A 294 7.14 27.10 -2.31
C ALA A 294 7.13 25.56 -2.30
N ALA A 295 6.11 24.96 -1.71
CA ALA A 295 5.93 23.50 -1.68
C ALA A 295 5.70 22.94 -3.10
N THR A 296 4.91 23.62 -3.93
CA THR A 296 4.74 23.29 -5.36
C THR A 296 6.06 23.32 -6.11
N ARG A 297 6.87 24.39 -5.94
CA ARG A 297 8.18 24.49 -6.60
C ARG A 297 9.13 23.39 -6.16
N ALA A 298 9.14 23.03 -4.88
CA ALA A 298 9.94 21.93 -4.37
C ALA A 298 9.53 20.59 -4.97
N TRP A 299 8.22 20.33 -5.11
CA TRP A 299 7.70 19.14 -5.79
C TRP A 299 8.18 19.07 -7.25
N GLN A 300 8.03 20.17 -8.00
CA GLN A 300 8.48 20.24 -9.39
C GLN A 300 10.00 20.05 -9.52
N ALA A 301 10.78 20.69 -8.65
CA ALA A 301 12.24 20.53 -8.61
C ALA A 301 12.66 19.09 -8.28
N SER A 302 11.84 18.33 -7.55
CA SER A 302 12.07 16.90 -7.27
C SER A 302 11.70 15.97 -8.43
N GLY A 303 11.15 16.49 -9.53
CA GLY A 303 10.72 15.72 -10.70
C GLY A 303 9.22 15.71 -10.95
N GLY A 304 8.43 16.49 -10.20
CA GLY A 304 7.00 16.74 -10.47
C GLY A 304 6.11 15.49 -10.31
N ASP A 305 5.03 15.44 -11.08
CA ASP A 305 4.05 14.36 -11.01
C ASP A 305 4.61 13.04 -11.56
N LEU A 306 4.11 11.92 -11.04
CA LEU A 306 4.49 10.59 -11.52
C LEU A 306 3.34 9.93 -12.27
N GLN A 307 3.70 9.22 -13.33
CA GLN A 307 2.82 8.31 -14.05
C GLN A 307 3.31 6.88 -13.83
N ASN A 308 2.37 5.94 -13.71
CA ASN A 308 2.67 4.51 -13.54
C ASN A 308 3.67 4.24 -12.39
N ALA A 309 3.56 4.98 -11.30
CA ALA A 309 4.40 4.83 -10.12
C ALA A 309 4.16 3.47 -9.44
N ARG A 310 5.23 2.89 -8.89
CA ARG A 310 5.11 1.66 -8.08
C ARG A 310 4.75 2.04 -6.66
N VAL A 311 3.76 1.36 -6.10
CA VAL A 311 3.30 1.58 -4.73
C VAL A 311 3.31 0.26 -3.99
N LYS A 312 4.02 0.20 -2.86
CA LYS A 312 4.04 -0.94 -1.93
C LYS A 312 3.24 -0.60 -0.70
N PHE A 313 2.26 -1.42 -0.34
CA PHE A 313 1.60 -1.36 0.95
C PHE A 313 2.55 -1.87 2.05
N LEU A 314 2.67 -1.11 3.15
CA LEU A 314 3.57 -1.40 4.26
C LEU A 314 2.85 -1.85 5.54
N GLY A 315 1.53 -1.70 5.59
CA GLY A 315 0.73 -1.96 6.79
C GLY A 315 0.13 -0.70 7.40
N TYR A 316 -0.21 -0.78 8.68
CA TYR A 316 -0.70 0.34 9.50
C TYR A 316 0.46 0.92 10.30
#